data_AF-A0A3B8V770-F1
#
_entry.id   AF-A0A3B8V770-F1
#
_cell.length_a   1.000
_cell.length_b   1.000
_cell.length_c   1.000
_cell.angle_alpha   90.00
_cell.angle_beta   90.00
_cell.angle_gamma   90.00
#
_symmetry.space_group_name_H-M   'P 1'
#
loop_
_entity.id
_entity.type
_entity.pdbx_description
1 polymer ?
#
loop_
_entity_poly.entity_id
_entity_poly.type
_entity_poly.pdbx_seq_one_letter_code
_entity_poly.pdbx_strand_id
1 'polypeptide(L)'
;FTPEQADEIVKLVLEQATVHTAATMTLAGFIEGDEAISEIRRRAQESLNANESGIRIATVSVTDRVPPLAVRRSVQQVQSARERAKIAVEVARRESTTILDDAAGAGALAGLIELIGDYETALSRGDEAEAEVVLARIGERFESDEIGGEAAKTMTEARAFRYMIESSVGSDVRRLMSLVPAYTENPNQLVRQLWLDAYNEVLSGPEVEVISAPPGLRGLALRMKSSMDVSTARRNAASNAKKVDAMRGMADMNNWQLGGRQININRSGRRLNRDARGGYGREGDGE
;
A
#
# COMPACT_ATOMS: atom_id res chain seq x y z
N PHE A 1 -6.93 74.04 -24.69
CA PHE A 1 -6.94 72.85 -25.55
C PHE A 1 -8.28 72.79 -26.26
N THR A 2 -8.30 72.64 -27.58
CA THR A 2 -9.52 72.11 -28.23
C THR A 2 -9.69 70.65 -27.80
N PRO A 3 -10.92 70.10 -27.78
CA PRO A 3 -11.15 68.70 -27.41
C PRO A 3 -10.29 67.72 -28.21
N GLU A 4 -10.13 67.97 -29.50
CA GLU A 4 -9.31 67.14 -30.41
C GLU A 4 -7.82 67.15 -30.03
N GLN A 5 -7.27 68.30 -29.63
CA GLN A 5 -5.88 68.42 -29.17
C GLN A 5 -5.67 67.72 -27.83
N ALA A 6 -6.68 67.71 -26.96
CA ALA A 6 -6.60 67.02 -25.67
C ALA A 6 -6.53 65.49 -25.86
N ASP A 7 -7.33 64.94 -26.76
CA ASP A 7 -7.33 63.51 -27.09
C ASP A 7 -5.98 63.07 -27.69
N GLU A 8 -5.40 63.89 -28.56
CA GLU A 8 -4.10 63.60 -29.18
C GLU A 8 -2.96 63.57 -28.14
N ILE A 9 -2.96 64.51 -27.20
CA ILE A 9 -1.97 64.54 -26.11
C ILE A 9 -2.11 63.30 -25.22
N VAL A 10 -3.33 62.93 -24.83
CA VAL A 10 -3.57 61.75 -24.00
C VAL A 10 -3.10 60.48 -24.71
N LYS A 11 -3.35 60.37 -26.02
CA LYS A 11 -2.89 59.25 -26.83
C LYS A 11 -1.36 59.17 -26.86
N LEU A 12 -0.67 60.26 -27.17
CA LEU A 12 0.80 60.28 -27.25
C LEU A 12 1.46 59.95 -25.91
N VAL A 13 0.91 60.48 -24.81
CA VAL A 13 1.42 60.21 -23.46
C VAL A 13 1.20 58.74 -23.06
N LEU A 14 0.05 58.15 -23.41
CA LEU A 14 -0.20 56.72 -23.17
C LEU A 14 0.71 55.82 -24.00
N GLU A 15 0.94 56.15 -25.28
CA GLU A 15 1.89 55.42 -26.14
C GLU A 15 3.31 55.48 -25.55
N GLN A 16 3.78 56.67 -25.19
CA GLN A 16 5.08 56.87 -24.56
C GLN A 16 5.21 56.08 -23.25
N ALA A 17 4.22 56.17 -22.36
CA ALA A 17 4.22 55.46 -21.08
C ALA A 17 4.26 53.93 -21.29
N THR A 18 3.52 53.43 -22.28
CA THR A 18 3.50 52.00 -22.63
C THR A 18 4.86 51.53 -23.11
N VAL A 19 5.51 52.26 -24.03
CA VAL A 19 6.83 51.90 -24.55
C VAL A 19 7.89 51.91 -23.46
N HIS A 20 7.90 52.93 -22.60
CA HIS A 20 8.86 53.00 -21.49
C HIS A 20 8.65 51.90 -20.44
N THR A 21 7.40 51.52 -20.18
CA THR A 21 7.10 50.42 -19.24
C THR A 21 7.56 49.09 -19.83
N ALA A 22 7.27 48.82 -21.10
CA ALA A 22 7.72 47.62 -21.80
C ALA A 22 9.26 47.51 -21.85
N ALA A 23 9.98 48.63 -21.90
CA ALA A 23 11.45 48.65 -21.90
C ALA A 23 12.09 48.39 -20.53
N THR A 24 11.36 48.59 -19.44
CA THR A 24 11.89 48.47 -18.07
C THR A 24 11.44 47.20 -17.34
N MET A 25 10.36 46.57 -17.79
CA MET A 25 9.84 45.32 -17.23
C MET A 25 10.33 44.09 -18.00
N THR A 26 10.29 42.93 -17.34
CA THR A 26 10.46 41.66 -18.02
C THR A 26 9.22 41.34 -18.86
N LEU A 27 9.42 40.59 -19.95
CA LEU A 27 8.32 40.18 -20.83
C LEU A 27 7.20 39.44 -20.08
N ALA A 28 7.56 38.59 -19.11
CA ALA A 28 6.60 37.87 -18.27
C ALA A 28 5.81 38.85 -17.38
N GLY A 29 6.49 39.77 -16.68
CA GLY A 29 5.84 40.77 -15.85
C GLY A 29 4.92 41.72 -16.62
N PHE A 30 5.28 42.04 -17.87
CA PHE A 30 4.47 42.88 -18.75
C PHE A 30 3.20 42.16 -19.25
N ILE A 31 3.31 40.88 -19.61
CA ILE A 31 2.18 40.12 -20.18
C ILE A 31 1.25 39.58 -19.09
N GLU A 32 1.77 39.06 -18.00
CA GLU A 32 0.99 38.29 -17.00
C GLU A 32 0.53 39.16 -15.83
N GLY A 33 1.24 40.25 -15.51
CA GLY A 33 1.01 41.04 -14.31
C GLY A 33 0.09 42.26 -14.50
N ASP A 34 -0.70 42.57 -13.46
CA ASP A 34 -1.44 43.85 -13.37
C ASP A 34 -0.53 45.04 -13.06
N GLU A 35 0.68 44.77 -12.55
CA GLU A 35 1.71 45.76 -12.26
C GLU A 35 2.03 46.62 -13.49
N ALA A 36 2.05 46.03 -14.68
CA ALA A 36 2.27 46.75 -15.93
C ALA A 36 1.19 47.80 -16.21
N ILE A 37 -0.09 47.52 -15.92
CA ILE A 37 -1.18 48.49 -16.12
C ILE A 37 -1.02 49.67 -15.16
N SER A 38 -0.76 49.35 -13.88
CA SER A 38 -0.56 50.36 -12.84
C SER A 38 0.63 51.27 -13.16
N GLU A 39 1.73 50.71 -13.65
CA GLU A 39 2.92 51.46 -14.02
C GLU A 39 2.72 52.33 -15.27
N ILE A 40 2.02 51.82 -16.29
CA ILE A 40 1.63 52.61 -17.47
C ILE A 40 0.77 53.82 -17.04
N ARG A 41 -0.24 53.59 -16.19
CA ARG A 41 -1.11 54.65 -15.68
C ARG A 41 -0.32 55.69 -14.90
N ARG A 42 0.57 55.24 -13.99
CA ARG A 42 1.38 56.13 -13.15
C ARG A 42 2.25 57.03 -14.02
N ARG A 43 2.98 56.47 -14.99
CA ARG A 43 3.86 57.22 -15.91
C ARG A 43 3.09 58.16 -16.82
N ALA A 44 1.94 57.72 -17.33
CA ALA A 44 1.08 58.56 -18.15
C ALA A 44 0.55 59.76 -17.34
N GLN A 45 0.12 59.54 -16.09
CA GLN A 45 -0.34 60.62 -15.23
C GLN A 45 0.79 61.58 -14.85
N GLU A 46 2.01 61.07 -14.59
CA GLU A 46 3.19 61.91 -14.32
C GLU A 46 3.52 62.83 -15.49
N SER A 47 3.48 62.31 -16.72
CA SER A 47 3.71 63.11 -17.93
C SER A 47 2.60 64.16 -18.16
N LEU A 48 1.33 63.82 -17.92
CA LEU A 48 0.21 64.77 -17.99
C LEU A 48 0.29 65.87 -16.93
N ASN A 49 0.76 65.54 -15.72
CA ASN A 49 0.97 66.48 -14.63
C ASN A 49 2.14 67.43 -14.93
N ALA A 50 3.24 66.91 -15.48
CA ALA A 50 4.42 67.70 -15.86
C ALA A 50 4.12 68.72 -16.96
N ASN A 51 3.17 68.41 -17.85
CA ASN A 51 2.71 69.32 -18.91
C ASN A 51 1.56 70.25 -18.45
N GLU A 52 1.23 70.27 -17.15
CA GLU A 52 0.16 71.10 -16.55
C GLU A 52 -1.20 70.99 -17.27
N SER A 53 -1.49 69.82 -17.85
CA SER A 53 -2.63 69.62 -18.75
C SER A 53 -4.00 69.68 -18.05
N GLY A 54 -4.05 69.52 -16.72
CA GLY A 54 -5.28 69.43 -15.94
C GLY A 54 -6.08 68.14 -16.13
N ILE A 55 -5.57 67.18 -16.93
CA ILE A 55 -6.25 65.92 -17.26
C ILE A 55 -5.91 64.84 -16.22
N ARG A 56 -6.93 64.09 -15.79
CA ARG A 56 -6.77 62.93 -14.88
C ARG A 56 -7.22 61.63 -15.54
N ILE A 57 -6.35 60.65 -15.54
CA ILE A 57 -6.63 59.30 -16.05
C ILE A 57 -7.40 58.53 -14.97
N ALA A 58 -8.64 58.16 -15.28
CA ALA A 58 -9.52 57.41 -14.38
C ALA A 58 -9.15 55.92 -14.32
N THR A 59 -9.00 55.28 -15.48
CA THR A 59 -8.67 53.85 -15.61
C THR A 59 -7.86 53.64 -16.88
N VAL A 60 -6.89 52.73 -16.83
CA VAL A 60 -6.21 52.19 -18.01
C VAL A 60 -6.50 50.70 -18.04
N SER A 61 -6.86 50.17 -19.20
CA SER A 61 -7.07 48.74 -19.42
C SER A 61 -6.41 48.34 -20.72
N VAL A 62 -5.69 47.22 -20.71
CA VAL A 62 -5.06 46.65 -21.89
C VAL A 62 -5.75 45.33 -22.20
N THR A 63 -6.42 45.25 -23.35
CA THR A 63 -7.18 44.07 -23.78
C THR A 63 -6.29 42.97 -24.33
N ASP A 64 -5.33 43.31 -25.19
CA ASP A 64 -4.47 42.32 -25.85
C ASP A 64 -3.00 42.57 -25.54
N ARG A 65 -2.34 41.56 -24.95
CA ARG A 65 -0.90 41.55 -24.71
C ARG A 65 -0.29 40.37 -25.42
N VAL A 66 0.36 40.63 -26.54
CA VAL A 66 0.94 39.59 -27.38
C VAL A 66 2.45 39.73 -27.39
N PRO A 67 3.21 38.66 -27.06
CA PRO A 67 4.66 38.70 -27.16
C PRO A 67 5.09 38.89 -28.62
N PRO A 68 6.25 39.51 -28.87
CA PRO A 68 6.77 39.68 -30.23
C PRO A 68 6.88 38.35 -30.98
N LEU A 69 6.60 38.38 -32.29
CA LEU A 69 6.54 37.17 -33.13
C LEU A 69 7.80 36.29 -33.03
N ALA A 70 8.97 36.91 -32.93
CA ALA A 70 10.26 36.22 -32.84
C ALA A 70 10.38 35.31 -31.61
N VAL A 71 9.78 35.69 -30.47
CA VAL A 71 9.88 34.97 -29.19
C VAL A 71 8.58 34.32 -28.75
N ARG A 72 7.47 34.56 -29.47
CA ARG A 72 6.15 34.02 -29.11
C ARG A 72 6.18 32.49 -28.91
N ARG A 73 6.85 31.76 -29.79
CA ARG A 73 6.95 30.30 -29.70
C ARG A 73 7.75 29.84 -28.47
N SER A 74 8.87 30.49 -28.17
CA SER A 74 9.69 30.13 -27.01
C SER A 74 8.98 30.46 -25.70
N VAL A 75 8.29 31.60 -25.61
CA VAL A 75 7.46 31.96 -24.45
C VAL A 75 6.35 30.94 -24.24
N GLN A 76 5.60 30.58 -25.28
CA GLN A 76 4.56 29.55 -25.19
C GLN A 76 5.11 28.20 -24.73
N GLN A 77 6.29 27.80 -25.23
CA GLN A 77 6.95 26.57 -24.80
C GLN A 77 7.32 26.61 -23.31
N VAL A 78 7.91 27.69 -22.82
CA VAL A 78 8.24 27.85 -21.39
C VAL A 78 6.98 27.80 -20.52
N GLN A 79 5.91 28.48 -20.92
CA GLN A 79 4.64 28.43 -20.18
C GLN A 79 4.06 27.01 -20.13
N SER A 80 4.03 26.34 -21.28
CA SER A 80 3.57 24.93 -21.33
C SER A 80 4.46 23.99 -20.51
N ALA A 81 5.76 24.26 -20.41
CA ALA A 81 6.69 23.46 -19.61
C ALA A 81 6.50 23.72 -18.12
N ARG A 82 6.28 24.97 -17.71
CA ARG A 82 5.95 25.35 -16.32
C ARG A 82 4.65 24.72 -15.87
N GLU A 83 3.61 24.78 -16.71
CA GLU A 83 2.32 24.17 -16.38
C GLU A 83 2.44 22.65 -16.26
N ARG A 84 3.13 21.99 -17.21
CA ARG A 84 3.41 20.54 -17.11
C ARG A 84 4.21 20.18 -15.87
N ALA A 85 5.20 20.98 -15.48
CA ALA A 85 5.98 20.74 -14.27
C ALA A 85 5.12 20.88 -13.01
N LYS A 86 4.24 21.88 -12.95
CA LYS A 86 3.29 22.05 -11.86
C LYS A 86 2.35 20.85 -11.74
N ILE A 87 1.76 20.44 -12.86
CA ILE A 87 0.89 19.25 -12.92
C ILE A 87 1.66 18.00 -12.47
N ALA A 88 2.89 17.80 -12.93
CA ALA A 88 3.70 16.65 -12.55
C ALA A 88 3.98 16.61 -11.04
N VAL A 89 4.30 17.75 -10.42
CA VAL A 89 4.50 17.86 -8.97
C VAL A 89 3.21 17.58 -8.21
N GLU A 90 2.07 18.11 -8.66
CA GLU A 90 0.76 17.87 -8.04
C GLU A 90 0.36 16.40 -8.12
N VAL A 91 0.58 15.74 -9.26
CA VAL A 91 0.33 14.31 -9.45
C VAL A 91 1.23 13.49 -8.53
N ALA A 92 2.54 13.76 -8.49
CA ALA A 92 3.48 13.04 -7.62
C ALA A 92 3.13 13.19 -6.13
N ARG A 93 2.71 14.39 -5.70
CA ARG A 93 2.25 14.63 -4.33
C ARG A 93 1.00 13.83 -4.02
N ARG A 94 0.02 13.83 -4.94
CA ARG A 94 -1.22 13.06 -4.76
C ARG A 94 -0.92 11.56 -4.67
N GLU A 95 -0.11 11.04 -5.59
CA GLU A 95 0.27 9.62 -5.60
C GLU A 95 1.02 9.24 -4.32
N SER A 96 1.96 10.08 -3.87
CA SER A 96 2.62 9.89 -2.58
C SER A 96 1.60 9.85 -1.43
N THR A 97 0.65 10.78 -1.35
CA THR A 97 -0.37 10.76 -0.30
C THR A 97 -1.20 9.48 -0.36
N THR A 98 -1.63 9.05 -1.55
CA THR A 98 -2.38 7.80 -1.73
C THR A 98 -1.58 6.57 -1.27
N ILE A 99 -0.30 6.45 -1.66
CA ILE A 99 0.55 5.33 -1.23
C ILE A 99 0.70 5.29 0.30
N LEU A 100 0.90 6.46 0.94
CA LEU A 100 1.08 6.54 2.39
C LEU A 100 -0.23 6.25 3.14
N ASP A 101 -1.36 6.71 2.60
CA ASP A 101 -2.70 6.41 3.10
C ASP A 101 -3.01 4.92 2.99
N ASP A 102 -2.73 4.31 1.84
CA ASP A 102 -2.93 2.89 1.59
C ASP A 102 -2.04 2.00 2.47
N ALA A 103 -0.85 2.47 2.84
CA ALA A 103 0.08 1.70 3.67
C ALA A 103 -0.37 1.59 5.14
N ALA A 104 -0.58 2.73 5.81
CA ALA A 104 -0.89 2.78 7.25
C ALA A 104 -1.83 3.93 7.66
N GLY A 105 -2.24 4.78 6.72
CA GLY A 105 -2.92 6.06 6.98
C GLY A 105 -1.93 7.23 7.16
N ALA A 106 -2.18 8.37 6.51
CA ALA A 106 -1.25 9.51 6.50
C ALA A 106 -0.92 10.09 7.88
N GLY A 107 -1.84 9.99 8.86
CA GLY A 107 -1.64 10.55 10.19
C GLY A 107 -0.68 9.74 11.08
N ALA A 108 -0.71 8.41 10.97
CA ALA A 108 0.02 7.52 11.87
C ALA A 108 1.41 7.12 11.34
N LEU A 109 1.63 7.20 10.03
CA LEU A 109 2.84 6.70 9.39
C LEU A 109 4.13 7.41 9.86
N ALA A 110 4.08 8.73 10.06
CA ALA A 110 5.27 9.47 10.50
C ALA A 110 5.78 8.98 11.87
N GLY A 111 4.87 8.78 12.83
CA GLY A 111 5.21 8.25 14.15
C GLY A 111 5.63 6.78 14.10
N LEU A 112 5.08 5.98 13.19
CA LEU A 112 5.55 4.61 12.97
C LEU A 112 6.98 4.56 12.44
N ILE A 113 7.33 5.41 11.48
CA ILE A 113 8.70 5.46 10.92
C ILE A 113 9.70 5.84 12.00
N GLU A 114 9.36 6.77 12.88
CA GLU A 114 10.21 7.15 14.03
C GLU A 114 10.42 5.95 14.96
N LEU A 115 9.35 5.26 15.35
CA LEU A 115 9.44 4.05 16.19
C LEU A 115 10.25 2.92 15.54
N ILE A 116 10.10 2.73 14.22
CA ILE A 116 10.90 1.75 13.47
C ILE A 116 12.37 2.15 13.47
N GLY A 117 12.67 3.44 13.28
CA GLY A 117 14.03 3.96 13.34
C GLY A 117 14.67 3.78 14.73
N ASP A 118 13.92 4.00 15.80
CA ASP A 118 14.36 3.74 17.17
C ASP A 118 14.66 2.26 17.40
N TYR A 119 13.81 1.36 16.88
CA TYR A 119 14.00 -0.08 16.96
C TYR A 119 15.25 -0.53 16.19
N GLU A 120 15.44 -0.06 14.96
CA GLU A 120 16.63 -0.35 14.14
C GLU A 120 17.89 0.17 14.82
N THR A 121 17.81 1.35 15.44
CA THR A 121 18.91 1.94 16.18
C THR A 121 19.28 1.10 17.40
N ALA A 122 18.30 0.66 18.20
CA ALA A 122 18.52 -0.22 19.36
C ALA A 122 19.16 -1.55 18.94
N LEU A 123 18.68 -2.16 17.84
CA LEU A 123 19.28 -3.36 17.26
C LEU A 123 20.72 -3.14 16.79
N SER A 124 21.01 -2.00 16.15
CA SER A 124 22.36 -1.69 15.67
C SER A 124 23.38 -1.53 16.80
N ARG A 125 22.93 -1.09 17.98
CA ARG A 125 23.73 -1.00 19.21
C ARG A 125 23.90 -2.33 19.94
N GLY A 126 23.14 -3.35 19.54
CA GLY A 126 23.10 -4.65 20.22
C GLY A 126 22.34 -4.64 21.55
N ASP A 127 21.52 -3.61 21.82
CA ASP A 127 20.69 -3.54 23.01
C ASP A 127 19.35 -4.26 22.74
N GLU A 128 19.35 -5.57 22.96
CA GLU A 128 18.17 -6.43 22.74
C GLU A 128 17.01 -6.08 23.70
N ALA A 129 17.31 -5.57 24.90
CA ALA A 129 16.29 -5.21 25.88
C ALA A 129 15.57 -3.91 25.48
N GLU A 130 16.31 -2.90 25.03
CA GLU A 130 15.73 -1.68 24.47
C GLU A 130 14.93 -1.98 23.19
N ALA A 131 15.45 -2.83 22.31
CA ALA A 131 14.76 -3.25 21.09
C ALA A 131 13.42 -3.94 21.39
N GLU A 132 13.34 -4.80 22.41
CA GLU A 132 12.09 -5.47 22.80
C GLU A 132 11.04 -4.47 23.32
N VAL A 133 11.46 -3.46 24.08
CA VAL A 133 10.57 -2.39 24.57
C VAL A 133 10.02 -1.55 23.41
N VAL A 134 10.87 -1.18 22.44
CA VAL A 134 10.43 -0.42 21.27
C VAL A 134 9.51 -1.27 20.39
N LEU A 135 9.80 -2.56 20.23
CA LEU A 135 8.95 -3.48 19.46
C LEU A 135 7.56 -3.62 20.08
N ALA A 136 7.46 -3.67 21.40
CA ALA A 136 6.17 -3.68 22.10
C ALA A 136 5.36 -2.40 21.83
N ARG A 137 6.01 -1.23 21.83
CA ARG A 137 5.38 0.06 21.47
C ARG A 137 4.93 0.12 20.02
N ILE A 138 5.73 -0.42 19.10
CA ILE A 138 5.34 -0.56 17.69
C ILE A 138 4.06 -1.40 17.59
N GLY A 139 4.03 -2.54 18.28
CA GLY A 139 2.86 -3.41 18.36
C GLY A 139 1.62 -2.66 18.84
N GLU A 140 1.71 -1.98 20.00
CA GLU A 140 0.60 -1.18 20.55
C GLU A 140 0.13 -0.10 19.56
N ARG A 141 1.07 0.56 18.86
CA ARG A 141 0.70 1.55 17.84
C ARG A 141 -0.09 0.92 16.70
N PHE A 142 0.33 -0.24 16.19
CA PHE A 142 -0.39 -1.01 15.16
C PHE A 142 -1.77 -1.50 15.61
N GLU A 143 -2.05 -1.51 16.91
CA GLU A 143 -3.37 -1.87 17.43
C GLU A 143 -4.32 -0.66 17.60
N SER A 144 -3.83 0.57 17.42
CA SER A 144 -4.68 1.76 17.55
C SER A 144 -5.61 1.94 16.36
N ASP A 145 -6.75 2.59 16.59
CA ASP A 145 -7.75 2.91 15.55
C ASP A 145 -7.24 3.93 14.51
N GLU A 146 -6.07 4.53 14.75
CA GLU A 146 -5.44 5.49 13.84
C GLU A 146 -4.73 4.81 12.67
N ILE A 147 -4.43 3.51 12.78
CA ILE A 147 -3.74 2.76 11.73
C ILE A 147 -4.76 2.11 10.79
N GLY A 148 -4.65 2.49 9.52
CA GLY A 148 -5.50 2.00 8.43
C GLY A 148 -4.72 1.22 7.38
N GLY A 149 -5.35 1.03 6.22
CA GLY A 149 -4.69 0.49 5.03
C GLY A 149 -4.27 -0.98 5.14
N GLU A 150 -3.21 -1.32 4.39
CA GLU A 150 -2.66 -2.68 4.32
C GLU A 150 -2.04 -3.11 5.65
N ALA A 151 -1.48 -2.19 6.44
CA ALA A 151 -0.98 -2.48 7.78
C ALA A 151 -2.07 -3.02 8.71
N ALA A 152 -3.22 -2.32 8.78
CA ALA A 152 -4.35 -2.75 9.61
C ALA A 152 -4.92 -4.11 9.16
N LYS A 153 -4.98 -4.34 7.84
CA LYS A 153 -5.40 -5.61 7.26
C LYS A 153 -4.44 -6.75 7.64
N THR A 154 -3.14 -6.53 7.48
CA THR A 154 -2.09 -7.49 7.87
C THR A 154 -2.18 -7.83 9.36
N MET A 155 -2.39 -6.83 10.22
CA MET A 155 -2.57 -7.05 11.66
C MET A 155 -3.83 -7.86 11.98
N THR A 156 -4.93 -7.60 11.27
CA THR A 156 -6.17 -8.38 11.43
C THR A 156 -5.97 -9.83 11.03
N GLU A 157 -5.28 -10.08 9.91
CA GLU A 157 -4.92 -11.42 9.47
C GLU A 157 -4.01 -12.13 10.48
N ALA A 158 -2.99 -11.44 11.00
CA ALA A 158 -2.09 -11.97 12.02
C ALA A 158 -2.83 -12.33 13.32
N ARG A 159 -3.79 -11.50 13.76
CA ARG A 159 -4.65 -11.81 14.92
C ARG A 159 -5.52 -13.02 14.67
N ALA A 160 -6.18 -13.09 13.51
CA ALA A 160 -7.01 -14.24 13.14
C ALA A 160 -6.19 -15.53 13.12
N PHE A 161 -4.97 -15.46 12.59
CA PHE A 161 -4.03 -16.57 12.59
C PHE A 161 -3.60 -16.99 14.00
N ARG A 162 -3.27 -16.02 14.88
CA ARG A 162 -2.96 -16.30 16.29
C ARG A 162 -4.10 -17.04 16.99
N TYR A 163 -5.34 -16.57 16.82
CA TYR A 163 -6.52 -17.25 17.37
C TYR A 163 -6.73 -18.65 16.79
N MET A 164 -6.44 -18.85 15.51
CA MET A 164 -6.52 -20.16 14.87
C MET A 164 -5.50 -21.14 15.45
N ILE A 165 -4.26 -20.70 15.69
CA ILE A 165 -3.23 -21.53 16.35
C ILE A 165 -3.68 -21.87 17.76
N GLU A 166 -4.10 -20.89 18.55
CA GLU A 166 -4.51 -21.12 19.94
C GLU A 166 -5.70 -22.09 20.03
N SER A 167 -6.68 -21.92 19.13
CA SER A 167 -7.84 -22.81 19.05
C SER A 167 -7.46 -24.23 18.63
N SER A 168 -6.64 -24.39 17.58
CA SER A 168 -6.23 -25.71 17.07
C SER A 168 -5.36 -26.45 18.08
N VAL A 169 -4.24 -25.85 18.50
CA VAL A 169 -3.33 -26.43 19.50
C VAL A 169 -4.06 -26.69 20.81
N GLY A 170 -4.89 -25.75 21.27
CA GLY A 170 -5.69 -25.93 22.48
C GLY A 170 -6.72 -27.05 22.35
N SER A 171 -7.31 -27.24 21.16
CA SER A 171 -8.23 -28.36 20.90
C SER A 171 -7.51 -29.71 20.87
N ASP A 172 -6.33 -29.76 20.24
CA ASP A 172 -5.53 -30.98 20.14
C ASP A 172 -5.00 -31.40 21.50
N VAL A 173 -4.50 -30.45 22.29
CA VAL A 173 -4.06 -30.71 23.68
C VAL A 173 -5.22 -31.23 24.52
N ARG A 174 -6.41 -30.62 24.45
CA ARG A 174 -7.59 -31.10 25.18
C ARG A 174 -8.00 -32.51 24.76
N ARG A 175 -7.99 -32.79 23.46
CA ARG A 175 -8.28 -34.12 22.90
C ARG A 175 -7.26 -35.15 23.35
N LEU A 176 -5.96 -34.82 23.31
CA LEU A 176 -4.91 -35.74 23.74
C LEU A 176 -5.03 -36.02 25.23
N MET A 177 -5.23 -34.98 26.05
CA MET A 177 -5.41 -35.12 27.50
C MET A 177 -6.63 -35.98 27.88
N SER A 178 -7.73 -35.91 27.12
CA SER A 178 -8.90 -36.78 27.38
C SER A 178 -8.64 -38.25 27.03
N LEU A 179 -7.69 -38.54 26.15
CA LEU A 179 -7.32 -39.89 25.74
C LEU A 179 -6.25 -40.52 26.66
N VAL A 180 -5.50 -39.72 27.41
CA VAL A 180 -4.43 -40.21 28.31
C VAL A 180 -4.91 -41.30 29.28
N PRO A 181 -6.03 -41.14 30.02
CA PRO A 181 -6.48 -42.17 30.96
C PRO A 181 -6.79 -43.51 30.28
N ALA A 182 -7.53 -43.48 29.17
CA ALA A 182 -7.86 -44.67 28.40
C ALA A 182 -6.62 -45.34 27.79
N TYR A 183 -5.63 -44.54 27.38
CA TYR A 183 -4.35 -45.04 26.88
C TYR A 183 -3.53 -45.71 27.98
N THR A 184 -3.53 -45.16 29.19
CA THR A 184 -2.81 -45.74 30.34
C THR A 184 -3.43 -47.06 30.81
N GLU A 185 -4.75 -47.21 30.70
CA GLU A 185 -5.44 -48.46 31.08
C GLU A 185 -5.25 -49.55 30.03
N ASN A 186 -5.51 -49.28 28.75
CA ASN A 186 -5.49 -50.30 27.68
C ASN A 186 -5.08 -49.70 26.31
N PRO A 187 -3.77 -49.54 26.04
CA PRO A 187 -3.29 -48.83 24.85
C PRO A 187 -3.67 -49.52 23.54
N ASN A 188 -3.58 -50.86 23.48
CA ASN A 188 -3.91 -51.63 22.27
C ASN A 188 -5.39 -51.53 21.89
N GLN A 189 -6.28 -51.46 22.88
CA GLN A 189 -7.71 -51.36 22.64
C GLN A 189 -8.09 -49.96 22.14
N LEU A 190 -7.52 -48.90 22.75
CA LEU A 190 -7.76 -47.54 22.33
C LEU A 190 -7.29 -47.29 20.89
N VAL A 191 -6.09 -47.75 20.54
CA VAL A 191 -5.56 -47.61 19.17
C VAL A 191 -6.46 -48.33 18.17
N ARG A 192 -6.94 -49.53 18.51
CA ARG A 192 -7.87 -50.28 17.65
C ARG A 192 -9.21 -49.57 17.49
N GLN A 193 -9.76 -48.99 18.55
CA GLN A 193 -11.00 -48.20 18.49
C GLN A 193 -10.82 -46.97 17.61
N LEU A 194 -9.78 -46.16 17.84
CA LEU A 194 -9.48 -44.99 17.03
C LEU A 194 -9.28 -45.35 15.55
N TRP A 195 -8.64 -46.48 15.27
CA TRP A 195 -8.46 -46.96 13.90
C TRP A 195 -9.79 -47.38 13.26
N LEU A 196 -10.64 -48.10 14.00
CA LEU A 196 -11.96 -48.51 13.51
C LEU A 196 -12.89 -47.29 13.30
N ASP A 197 -12.83 -46.30 14.18
CA ASP A 197 -13.61 -45.07 14.06
C ASP A 197 -13.15 -44.27 12.83
N ALA A 198 -11.85 -44.08 12.66
CA ALA A 198 -11.30 -43.43 11.47
C ALA A 198 -11.62 -44.20 10.18
N TYR A 199 -11.56 -45.54 10.23
CA TYR A 199 -11.93 -46.39 9.10
C TYR A 199 -13.42 -46.26 8.75
N ASN A 200 -14.30 -46.26 9.76
CA ASN A 200 -15.74 -46.06 9.56
C ASN A 200 -16.04 -44.67 9.02
N GLU A 201 -15.39 -43.62 9.54
CA GLU A 201 -15.54 -42.25 9.07
C GLU A 201 -15.18 -42.15 7.58
N VAL A 202 -14.01 -42.66 7.18
CA VAL A 202 -13.56 -42.65 5.79
C VAL A 202 -14.51 -43.46 4.90
N LEU A 203 -14.92 -44.67 5.31
CA LEU A 203 -15.80 -45.51 4.52
C LEU A 203 -17.24 -45.01 4.42
N SER A 204 -17.71 -44.26 5.42
CA SER A 204 -19.04 -43.63 5.41
C SER A 204 -19.11 -42.38 4.53
N GLY A 205 -17.95 -41.90 4.06
CA GLY A 205 -17.86 -40.72 3.21
C GLY A 205 -18.61 -40.90 1.89
N PRO A 206 -19.35 -39.89 1.41
CA PRO A 206 -20.13 -39.94 0.17
C PRO A 206 -19.27 -40.11 -1.10
N GLU A 207 -17.96 -40.01 -0.96
CA GLU A 207 -16.96 -40.13 -2.02
C GLU A 207 -16.46 -41.57 -2.22
N VAL A 208 -16.74 -42.46 -1.27
CA VAL A 208 -16.26 -43.84 -1.25
C VAL A 208 -17.30 -44.78 -1.83
N GLU A 209 -16.88 -45.64 -2.76
CA GLU A 209 -17.72 -46.66 -3.39
C GLU A 209 -17.25 -48.02 -2.87
N VAL A 210 -18.04 -48.67 -2.02
CA VAL A 210 -17.73 -49.99 -1.45
C VAL A 210 -18.34 -51.06 -2.34
N ILE A 211 -17.49 -51.88 -2.96
CA ILE A 211 -17.92 -53.02 -3.78
C ILE A 211 -17.54 -54.30 -3.05
N SER A 212 -18.54 -55.05 -2.58
CA SER A 212 -18.35 -56.35 -1.94
C SER A 212 -18.51 -57.47 -2.95
N ALA A 213 -17.51 -58.33 -3.07
CA ALA A 213 -17.58 -59.53 -3.90
C ALA A 213 -18.10 -60.72 -3.07
N PRO A 214 -19.03 -61.56 -3.60
CA PRO A 214 -19.50 -62.74 -2.90
C PRO A 214 -18.35 -63.73 -2.61
N PRO A 215 -18.33 -64.39 -1.43
CA PRO A 215 -17.32 -65.38 -1.11
C PRO A 215 -17.46 -66.60 -2.04
N GLY A 216 -16.33 -67.06 -2.62
CA GLY A 216 -16.27 -68.26 -3.48
C GLY A 216 -15.79 -68.02 -4.92
N LEU A 217 -15.63 -66.76 -5.34
CA LEU A 217 -15.05 -66.42 -6.64
C LEU A 217 -13.51 -66.45 -6.57
N ARG A 218 -12.87 -67.32 -7.33
CA ARG A 218 -11.39 -67.40 -7.46
C ARG A 218 -10.78 -66.17 -8.16
N GLY A 219 -11.60 -65.33 -8.77
CA GLY A 219 -11.21 -64.06 -9.36
C GLY A 219 -12.41 -63.32 -9.93
N LEU A 220 -12.50 -62.02 -9.66
CA LEU A 220 -13.53 -61.13 -10.19
C LEU A 220 -12.82 -59.98 -10.92
N ALA A 221 -12.89 -59.97 -12.26
CA ALA A 221 -12.37 -58.87 -13.07
C ALA A 221 -13.46 -57.80 -13.21
N LEU A 222 -13.42 -56.78 -12.35
CA LEU A 222 -14.34 -55.64 -12.44
C LEU A 222 -13.77 -54.58 -13.40
N ARG A 223 -14.40 -54.42 -14.57
CA ARG A 223 -14.24 -53.22 -15.41
C ARG A 223 -15.49 -52.37 -15.24
N MET A 224 -15.46 -51.45 -14.28
CA MET A 224 -16.61 -50.62 -13.95
C MET A 224 -16.23 -49.14 -14.02
N LYS A 225 -17.16 -48.34 -14.52
CA LYS A 225 -17.15 -46.89 -14.38
C LYS A 225 -17.86 -46.57 -13.07
N SER A 226 -17.25 -45.78 -12.18
CA SER A 226 -17.89 -45.35 -10.94
C SER A 226 -19.26 -44.73 -11.20
N SER A 227 -20.17 -44.88 -10.23
CA SER A 227 -21.48 -44.22 -10.28
C SER A 227 -21.35 -42.71 -10.54
N MET A 228 -22.31 -42.16 -11.30
CA MET A 228 -22.35 -40.75 -11.67
C MET A 228 -22.38 -39.82 -10.44
N ASP A 229 -23.09 -40.24 -9.39
CA ASP A 229 -23.26 -39.47 -8.16
C ASP A 229 -21.95 -39.41 -7.35
N VAL A 230 -21.25 -40.55 -7.21
CA VAL A 230 -19.95 -40.64 -6.53
C VAL A 230 -18.86 -39.90 -7.29
N SER A 231 -18.87 -40.00 -8.63
CA SER A 231 -17.96 -39.24 -9.50
C SER A 231 -18.14 -37.73 -9.34
N THR A 232 -19.39 -37.29 -9.23
CA THR A 232 -19.73 -35.88 -8.98
C THR A 232 -19.33 -35.45 -7.58
N ALA A 233 -19.57 -36.28 -6.56
CA ALA A 233 -19.13 -36.03 -5.19
C ALA A 233 -17.61 -35.87 -5.10
N ARG A 234 -16.82 -36.79 -5.67
CA ARG A 234 -15.35 -36.67 -5.73
C ARG A 234 -14.88 -35.43 -6.47
N ARG A 235 -15.54 -35.05 -7.56
CA ARG A 235 -15.20 -33.83 -8.31
C ARG A 235 -15.47 -32.58 -7.48
N ASN A 236 -16.60 -32.53 -6.78
CA ASN A 236 -16.97 -31.43 -5.90
C ASN A 236 -16.03 -31.35 -4.70
N ALA A 237 -15.71 -32.48 -4.09
CA ALA A 237 -14.74 -32.58 -3.00
C ALA A 237 -13.34 -32.17 -3.43
N ALA A 238 -12.86 -32.60 -4.60
CA ALA A 238 -11.58 -32.17 -5.15
C ALA A 238 -11.57 -30.66 -5.49
N SER A 239 -12.69 -30.12 -5.98
CA SER A 239 -12.84 -28.68 -6.21
C SER A 239 -12.83 -27.90 -4.89
N ASN A 240 -13.54 -28.40 -3.87
CA ASN A 240 -13.55 -27.80 -2.54
C ASN A 240 -12.20 -27.91 -1.85
N ALA A 241 -11.52 -29.05 -1.94
CA ALA A 241 -10.16 -29.24 -1.45
C ALA A 241 -9.22 -28.26 -2.13
N LYS A 242 -9.30 -28.06 -3.45
CA LYS A 242 -8.52 -27.03 -4.16
C LYS A 242 -8.86 -25.61 -3.75
N LYS A 243 -10.14 -25.30 -3.45
CA LYS A 243 -10.54 -23.98 -2.95
C LYS A 243 -10.03 -23.74 -1.54
N VAL A 244 -10.13 -24.74 -0.67
CA VAL A 244 -9.60 -24.71 0.70
C VAL A 244 -8.08 -24.66 0.66
N ASP A 245 -7.42 -25.36 -0.25
CA ASP A 245 -5.97 -25.34 -0.45
C ASP A 245 -5.48 -24.06 -1.11
N ALA A 246 -6.28 -23.41 -1.96
CA ALA A 246 -5.99 -22.08 -2.47
C ALA A 246 -6.20 -21.00 -1.40
N MET A 247 -7.25 -21.12 -0.59
CA MET A 247 -7.52 -20.23 0.54
C MET A 247 -6.49 -20.43 1.67
N ARG A 248 -6.09 -21.68 1.92
CA ARG A 248 -4.97 -22.03 2.78
C ARG A 248 -3.66 -21.59 2.17
N GLY A 249 -3.43 -21.75 0.87
CA GLY A 249 -2.26 -21.26 0.13
C GLY A 249 -2.07 -19.75 0.21
N MET A 250 -3.18 -19.01 0.23
CA MET A 250 -3.20 -17.57 0.48
C MET A 250 -2.87 -17.23 1.94
N ALA A 251 -3.18 -18.13 2.89
CA ALA A 251 -2.74 -18.09 4.29
C ALA A 251 -1.35 -18.75 4.56
N ASP A 252 -0.87 -19.61 3.67
CA ASP A 252 0.33 -20.47 3.75
C ASP A 252 1.54 -19.83 3.03
N MET A 253 1.41 -18.60 2.53
CA MET A 253 2.59 -17.75 2.27
C MET A 253 3.46 -17.59 3.53
N ASN A 254 2.94 -17.91 4.73
CA ASN A 254 3.68 -17.83 5.99
C ASN A 254 3.48 -18.99 7.01
N ASN A 255 2.90 -20.14 6.65
CA ASN A 255 2.57 -21.14 7.68
C ASN A 255 3.47 -22.39 7.68
N TRP A 256 4.13 -22.59 8.82
CA TRP A 256 4.84 -23.79 9.22
C TRP A 256 3.82 -24.84 9.69
N GLN A 257 3.50 -25.82 8.85
CA GLN A 257 2.67 -26.95 9.28
C GLN A 257 3.46 -27.87 10.24
N LEU A 258 3.04 -27.93 11.51
CA LEU A 258 3.44 -28.97 12.46
C LEU A 258 2.72 -30.28 12.09
N GLY A 259 3.22 -30.92 11.03
CA GLY A 259 2.68 -32.14 10.44
C GLY A 259 3.75 -32.95 9.73
N GLY A 260 4.64 -33.58 10.51
CA GLY A 260 5.26 -34.86 10.16
C GLY A 260 6.34 -34.96 9.07
N ARG A 261 6.58 -33.97 8.19
CA ARG A 261 7.64 -34.09 7.15
C ARG A 261 8.31 -32.80 6.74
N GLN A 262 8.85 -32.02 7.68
CA GLN A 262 9.87 -31.01 7.33
C GLN A 262 10.76 -30.62 8.53
N ILE A 263 11.11 -31.59 9.36
CA ILE A 263 12.30 -31.46 10.19
C ILE A 263 13.49 -31.82 9.28
N ASN A 264 14.00 -30.85 8.53
CA ASN A 264 15.34 -30.95 7.95
C ASN A 264 16.35 -30.63 9.06
N ILE A 265 16.60 -31.60 9.95
CA ILE A 265 17.82 -31.61 10.76
C ILE A 265 18.97 -31.58 9.75
N ASN A 266 19.72 -30.46 9.70
CA ASN A 266 20.87 -30.16 8.84
C ASN A 266 20.66 -29.35 7.53
N ARG A 267 19.58 -28.56 7.37
CA ARG A 267 19.63 -27.44 6.40
C ARG A 267 19.04 -26.14 6.96
N SER A 268 19.74 -25.05 6.67
CA SER A 268 19.39 -23.68 7.06
C SER A 268 18.02 -23.29 6.48
N GLY A 269 16.98 -23.40 7.32
CA GLY A 269 15.67 -22.81 7.11
C GLY A 269 15.47 -21.66 8.09
N ARG A 270 14.74 -20.64 7.66
CA ARG A 270 14.40 -19.43 8.41
C ARG A 270 13.74 -19.79 9.76
N ARG A 271 14.50 -19.76 10.85
CA ARG A 271 13.97 -19.73 12.21
C ARG A 271 14.56 -18.52 12.89
N LEU A 272 13.72 -17.55 13.25
CA LEU A 272 13.99 -16.68 14.38
C LEU A 272 13.92 -17.58 15.62
N ASN A 273 15.08 -17.83 16.22
CA ASN A 273 15.15 -18.58 17.47
C ASN A 273 14.51 -17.75 18.59
N ARG A 274 13.80 -18.41 19.51
CA ARG A 274 13.18 -17.79 20.69
C ARG A 274 14.20 -17.10 21.61
N ASP A 275 15.49 -17.40 21.44
CA ASP A 275 16.61 -16.83 22.20
C ASP A 275 17.43 -15.78 21.40
N ALA A 276 16.92 -15.26 20.28
CA ALA A 276 17.51 -14.15 19.48
C ALA A 276 18.97 -14.30 18.98
N ARG A 277 19.69 -15.38 19.30
CA ARG A 277 21.13 -15.53 18.98
C ARG A 277 21.47 -15.88 17.52
N GLY A 278 20.50 -15.99 16.62
CA GLY A 278 20.76 -16.39 15.24
C GLY A 278 19.74 -15.81 14.26
N GLY A 279 20.22 -14.92 13.39
CA GLY A 279 19.49 -14.33 12.27
C GLY A 279 20.46 -14.01 11.14
N TYR A 280 19.97 -14.08 9.89
CA TYR A 280 20.77 -13.78 8.70
C TYR A 280 21.18 -12.29 8.74
N GLY A 281 22.48 -12.01 8.69
CA GLY A 281 23.04 -10.65 8.82
C GLY A 281 24.22 -10.52 9.80
N ARG A 282 24.46 -11.52 10.68
CA ARG A 282 25.74 -11.66 11.39
C ARG A 282 26.70 -12.52 10.56
N GLU A 283 27.22 -11.97 9.49
CA GLU A 283 28.57 -12.35 9.04
C GLU A 283 29.54 -11.53 9.90
N GLY A 284 30.02 -12.15 10.97
CA GLY A 284 31.17 -11.69 11.72
C GLY A 284 32.29 -12.68 11.48
N ASP A 285 33.29 -12.24 10.72
CA ASP A 285 34.62 -12.85 10.67
C ASP A 285 35.18 -13.10 12.08
N GLY A 286 35.95 -14.19 12.23
CA GLY A 286 36.98 -14.29 13.27
C GLY A 286 36.92 -15.50 14.20
N GLU A 287 37.31 -16.66 13.67
CA GLU A 287 38.33 -17.64 14.13
C GLU A 287 37.94 -19.09 13.83
#